data_AF-A0A957XX87-F1
#
_entry.id   AF-A0A957XX87-F1
#
_cell.length_a   1.000
_cell.length_b   1.000
_cell.length_c   1.000
_cell.angle_alpha   90.00
_cell.angle_beta   90.00
_cell.angle_gamma   90.00
#
_symmetry.space_group_name_H-M   'P 1'
#
loop_
_entity.id
_entity.type
_entity.pdbx_description
1 polymer ?
#
loop_
_entity_poly.entity_id
_entity_poly.type
_entity_poly.pdbx_seq_one_letter_code
_entity_poly.pdbx_strand_id
1 'polypeptide(L)' 'MTNHNDVDQTATEAQRWTDTTLKKTLDRFPERRDQFVTVSSASVERLYTPADLADNDYLRDISFPGEYPYTRGV' A
#
# COMPACT_ATOMS: atom_id res chain seq x y z
N MET A 1 -4.84 5.48 14.04
CA MET A 1 -6.07 4.67 13.86
C MET A 1 -6.93 5.40 12.86
N THR A 2 -6.76 5.09 11.58
CA THR A 2 -7.63 5.58 10.51
C THR A 2 -9.03 5.02 10.77
N ASN A 3 -10.06 5.84 10.61
CA ASN A 3 -11.42 5.38 10.82
C ASN A 3 -11.76 4.32 9.76
N HIS A 4 -12.61 3.32 10.06
CA HIS A 4 -12.95 2.28 9.08
C HIS A 4 -13.54 2.89 7.80
N ASN A 5 -14.33 3.96 7.96
CA ASN A 5 -14.86 4.75 6.86
C ASN A 5 -13.75 5.36 5.97
N ASP A 6 -12.63 5.81 6.55
CA ASP A 6 -11.53 6.42 5.77
C ASP A 6 -10.82 5.40 4.88
N VAL A 7 -10.74 4.14 5.34
CA VAL A 7 -10.18 3.03 4.56
C VAL A 7 -11.06 2.70 3.36
N ASP A 8 -12.38 2.61 3.56
CA ASP A 8 -13.33 2.33 2.48
C ASP A 8 -13.34 3.45 1.42
N GLN A 9 -13.28 4.71 1.87
CA GLN A 9 -13.14 5.87 0.99
C GLN A 9 -11.82 5.80 0.20
N THR A 10 -10.72 5.44 0.86
CA THR A 10 -9.41 5.31 0.21
C THR A 10 -9.43 4.23 -0.88
N ALA A 11 -10.03 3.07 -0.60
CA ALA A 11 -10.15 1.99 -1.57
C ALA A 11 -10.99 2.43 -2.80
N THR A 12 -12.09 3.15 -2.55
CA THR A 12 -12.96 3.67 -3.63
C THR A 12 -12.23 4.67 -4.52
N GLU A 13 -11.50 5.62 -3.93
CA GLU A 13 -10.74 6.62 -4.69
C GLU A 13 -9.54 6.00 -5.42
N ALA A 14 -8.89 4.98 -4.84
CA ALA A 14 -7.85 4.22 -5.51
C ALA A 14 -8.37 3.49 -6.77
N GLN A 15 -9.58 2.90 -6.69
CA GLN A 15 -10.24 2.28 -7.84
C GLN A 15 -10.57 3.32 -8.91
N ARG A 16 -11.18 4.45 -8.52
CA ARG A 16 -11.47 5.56 -9.43
C ARG A 16 -10.19 6.06 -10.13
N TRP A 17 -9.10 6.24 -9.39
CA TRP A 17 -7.81 6.65 -9.96
C TRP A 17 -7.27 5.64 -10.96
N THR A 18 -7.39 4.34 -10.66
CA THR A 18 -6.97 3.22 -11.53
C THR A 18 -7.72 3.27 -12.87
N ASP A 19 -9.05 3.39 -12.82
CA ASP A 19 -9.91 3.35 -14.01
C ASP A 19 -9.82 4.63 -14.88
N THR A 20 -9.38 5.74 -14.29
CA THR A 20 -9.33 7.04 -14.95
C THR A 20 -7.91 7.51 -15.25
N THR A 21 -7.25 8.09 -14.27
CA THR A 21 -5.95 8.77 -14.39
C THR A 21 -4.85 7.79 -14.77
N LEU A 22 -4.80 6.63 -14.11
CA LEU A 22 -3.76 5.64 -14.36
C LEU A 22 -3.89 5.05 -15.77
N LYS A 23 -5.08 4.57 -16.14
CA LYS A 23 -5.35 4.04 -17.48
C LYS A 23 -4.93 4.99 -18.59
N LYS A 24 -5.37 6.26 -18.51
CA LYS A 24 -4.99 7.30 -19.48
C LYS A 24 -3.48 7.52 -19.57
N THR A 25 -2.78 7.40 -18.44
CA THR A 25 -1.33 7.55 -18.39
C THR A 25 -0.64 6.37 -19.04
N LEU A 26 -1.05 5.13 -18.72
CA LEU A 26 -0.47 3.90 -19.28
C LEU A 26 -0.72 3.75 -20.78
N ASP A 27 -1.88 4.19 -21.28
CA ASP A 27 -2.19 4.20 -22.71
C ASP A 27 -1.21 5.07 -23.51
N ARG A 28 -0.70 6.15 -22.90
CA ARG A 28 0.25 7.07 -23.53
C ARG A 28 1.71 6.70 -23.24
N PHE A 29 1.96 6.24 -22.02
CA PHE A 29 3.28 5.96 -21.48
C PHE A 29 3.22 4.62 -20.74
N PRO A 30 3.41 3.50 -21.45
CA PRO A 30 3.40 2.19 -20.82
C PRO A 30 4.56 2.07 -19.85
N GLU A 31 4.40 1.21 -18.86
CA GLU A 31 5.47 0.93 -17.92
C GLU A 31 6.63 0.17 -18.55
N ARG A 32 7.80 0.32 -17.94
CA ARG A 32 9.03 -0.34 -18.39
C ARG A 32 8.98 -1.88 -18.31
N ARG A 33 8.09 -2.42 -17.48
CA ARG A 33 7.95 -3.85 -17.19
C ARG A 33 6.49 -4.13 -16.86
N ASP A 34 6.02 -5.30 -17.25
CA ASP A 34 4.66 -5.75 -16.91
C ASP A 34 4.49 -6.02 -15.41
N GLN A 35 5.58 -6.40 -14.72
CA GLN A 35 5.61 -6.65 -13.28
C GLN A 35 6.91 -6.16 -12.65
N PHE A 36 6.78 -5.72 -11.40
CA PHE A 36 7.91 -5.33 -10.56
C PHE A 36 8.04 -6.36 -9.45
N VAL A 37 9.23 -6.95 -9.33
CA VAL A 37 9.54 -7.95 -8.31
C VAL A 37 10.78 -7.56 -7.53
N THR A 38 10.79 -7.85 -6.24
CA THR A 38 11.97 -7.69 -5.39
C THR A 38 13.02 -8.76 -5.70
N VAL A 39 14.22 -8.60 -5.14
CA VAL A 39 15.28 -9.62 -5.23
C VAL A 39 14.90 -10.96 -4.59
N SER A 40 13.94 -10.94 -3.65
CA SER A 40 13.36 -12.14 -3.02
C SER A 40 12.13 -12.67 -3.76
N SER A 41 11.85 -12.19 -4.98
CA SER A 41 10.72 -12.59 -5.82
C SER A 41 9.33 -12.22 -5.28
N ALA A 42 9.23 -11.23 -4.40
CA ALA A 42 7.94 -10.68 -3.98
C ALA A 42 7.43 -9.67 -5.02
N SER A 43 6.14 -9.72 -5.37
CA SER A 43 5.52 -8.71 -6.23
C SER A 43 5.44 -7.36 -5.53
N VAL A 44 5.66 -6.29 -6.30
CA VAL A 44 5.57 -4.91 -5.82
C VAL A 44 4.41 -4.24 -6.54
N GLU A 45 3.41 -3.83 -5.78
CA GLU A 45 2.25 -3.12 -6.31
C GLU A 45 2.60 -1.68 -6.69
N ARG A 46 1.79 -1.10 -7.57
CA ARG A 46 2.03 0.25 -8.11
C ARG A 46 1.90 1.34 -7.06
N LEU A 47 0.99 1.17 -6.11
CA LEU A 47 0.71 2.13 -5.05
C LEU A 47 0.16 1.38 -3.83
N TYR A 48 0.76 1.61 -2.67
CA TYR A 48 0.23 1.17 -1.38
C TYR A 48 -0.45 2.35 -0.70
N THR A 49 -1.58 2.08 -0.07
CA THR A 49 -2.53 3.02 0.52
C THR A 49 -2.86 2.60 1.95
N PRO A 50 -3.51 3.47 2.76
CA PRO A 50 -4.05 3.06 4.05
C PRO A 50 -4.94 1.83 4.04
N ALA A 51 -5.59 1.50 2.91
CA ALA A 51 -6.40 0.29 2.79
C ALA A 51 -5.57 -0.99 2.83
N ASP A 52 -4.31 -0.93 2.37
CA ASP A 52 -3.37 -2.06 2.43
C ASP A 52 -2.87 -2.35 3.86
N LEU A 53 -3.15 -1.44 4.80
CA LEU A 53 -2.82 -1.58 6.22
C LEU A 53 -4.07 -1.83 7.09
N ALA A 54 -5.24 -2.03 6.49
CA ALA A 54 -6.51 -2.11 7.22
C ALA A 54 -6.53 -3.20 8.31
N ASP A 55 -5.89 -4.35 8.05
CA ASP A 55 -5.81 -5.48 8.98
C ASP A 55 -4.56 -5.45 9.88
N ASN A 56 -3.74 -4.39 9.78
CA ASN A 56 -2.51 -4.28 10.57
C ASN A 56 -2.78 -3.66 11.95
N ASP A 57 -2.38 -4.35 13.02
CA ASP A 57 -2.43 -3.79 14.37
C ASP A 57 -1.10 -3.12 14.69
N TYR A 58 -1.05 -1.81 14.50
CA TYR A 58 0.16 -1.01 14.71
C TYR A 58 0.77 -1.23 16.11
N LEU A 59 -0.04 -1.26 17.17
CA LEU A 59 0.48 -1.35 18.54
C LEU A 59 1.02 -2.75 18.84
N ARG A 60 0.41 -3.79 18.26
CA ARG A 60 0.86 -5.18 18.41
C ARG A 60 2.05 -5.52 17.53
N ASP A 61 2.04 -5.09 16.26
CA ASP A 61 2.94 -5.58 15.21
C ASP A 61 4.14 -4.67 14.96
N ILE A 62 4.00 -3.36 15.20
CA ILE A 62 5.05 -2.36 14.90
C ILE A 62 5.60 -1.75 16.20
N SER A 63 4.69 -1.28 17.07
CA SER A 63 4.98 -0.67 18.38
C SER A 63 6.00 0.50 18.32
N PHE A 64 6.53 0.90 19.48
CA PHE A 64 7.55 1.93 19.64
C PHE A 64 8.97 1.34 19.71
N PRO A 65 10.01 2.10 19.29
CA PRO A 65 11.40 1.66 19.45
C PRO A 65 11.75 1.34 20.90
N GLY A 66 12.55 0.29 21.13
CA GLY A 66 12.91 -0.17 22.47
C GLY A 66 11.80 -0.95 23.20
N GLU A 67 10.64 -1.16 22.57
CA GLU A 67 9.52 -1.94 23.09
C GLU A 67 9.20 -3.15 22.20
N TYR A 68 8.67 -4.22 22.78
CA TYR A 68 8.19 -5.38 22.02
C TYR A 68 7.16 -4.95 20.95
N PRO A 69 7.15 -5.52 19.72
CA PRO A 69 8.00 -6.62 19.20
C PRO A 69 9.35 -6.17 18.61
N TYR A 70 9.82 -4.96 18.92
CA TYR A 70 11.11 -4.41 18.47
C TYR A 70 11.24 -4.28 16.95
N THR A 71 10.11 -4.22 16.23
CA THR A 71 10.07 -4.00 14.78
C THR A 71 10.78 -2.70 14.38
N ARG A 72 10.85 -1.72 15.30
CA ARG A 72 11.54 -0.44 15.12
C ARG A 72 12.90 -0.32 15.81
N GLY A 73 13.50 -1.44 16.20
CA GLY A 73 14.82 -1.48 16.85
C GLY A 73 14.75 -1.53 18.38
N VAL A 74 15.88 -1.93 18.97
CA VAL A 74 16.14 -2.06 20.42
C VAL A 74 16.76 -0.79 20.95
#